data_AF-A0A269W3R6-F1
#
_entry.id   AF-A0A269W3R6-F1
#
_cell.length_a   1.000
_cell.length_b   1.000
_cell.length_c   1.000
_cell.angle_alpha   90.00
_cell.angle_beta   90.00
_cell.angle_gamma   90.00
#
_symmetry.space_group_name_H-M   'P 1'
#
loop_
_entity.id
_entity.type
_entity.pdbx_description
1 polymer ?
#
loop_
_entity_poly.entity_id
_entity_poly.type
_entity_poly.pdbx_seq_one_letter_code
_entity_poly.pdbx_strand_id
1 'polypeptide(L)'
;MRMLLTVIWAAVLLIFTCSLNFNLLIRYHIINFRFNPSPDWSELLRLDLYWSEVGWIIRKIGHFIGFFILALLASNFGKIRSAFLWCLVYAAFTEVLQLFFFRGGRIYDVVNDGLGILLAYLCCELLFSAKEKASIQPKQ
;
A
#
# COMPACT_ATOMS: atom_id res chain seq x y z
N MET A 1 1.14 -16.17 13.87
CA MET A 1 0.15 -15.08 13.95
C MET A 1 0.49 -13.89 13.06
N ARG A 2 1.71 -13.32 13.09
CA ARG A 2 2.02 -12.13 12.27
C ARG A 2 1.94 -12.33 10.76
N MET A 3 2.45 -13.45 10.22
CA MET A 3 2.29 -13.75 8.78
C MET A 3 0.82 -13.80 8.37
N LEU A 4 -0.05 -14.36 9.23
CA LEU A 4 -1.49 -14.35 9.01
C LEU A 4 -2.04 -12.91 8.98
N LEU A 5 -1.62 -12.03 9.90
CA LEU A 5 -2.00 -10.61 9.88
C LEU A 5 -1.51 -9.90 8.60
N THR A 6 -0.29 -10.17 8.15
CA THR A 6 0.24 -9.64 6.90
C THR A 6 -0.60 -10.07 5.71
N VAL A 7 -0.96 -11.35 5.62
CA VAL A 7 -1.80 -11.91 4.54
C VAL A 7 -3.21 -11.32 4.59
N ILE A 8 -3.82 -11.24 5.78
CA ILE A 8 -5.14 -10.61 5.95
C ILE A 8 -5.10 -9.15 5.52
N TRP A 9 -4.07 -8.40 5.94
CA TRP A 9 -3.92 -7.00 5.57
C TRP A 9 -3.71 -6.81 4.07
N ALA A 10 -2.90 -7.67 3.43
CA ALA A 10 -2.71 -7.69 1.99
C ALA A 10 -4.05 -7.95 1.26
N ALA A 11 -4.86 -8.89 1.74
CA ALA A 11 -6.18 -9.18 1.19
C ALA A 11 -7.15 -8.00 1.35
N VAL A 12 -7.13 -7.32 2.51
CA VAL A 12 -7.91 -6.09 2.71
C VAL A 12 -7.48 -5.02 1.71
N LEU A 13 -6.18 -4.77 1.53
CA LEU A 13 -5.70 -3.83 0.51
C LEU A 13 -6.15 -4.21 -0.90
N LEU A 14 -6.11 -5.49 -1.24
CA LEU A 14 -6.58 -5.99 -2.53
C LEU A 14 -8.06 -5.66 -2.76
N ILE A 15 -8.91 -5.89 -1.75
CA ILE A 15 -10.35 -5.59 -1.82
C ILE A 15 -10.57 -4.09 -2.01
N PHE A 16 -9.86 -3.26 -1.26
CA PHE A 16 -10.02 -1.80 -1.31
C PHE A 16 -9.51 -1.20 -2.63
N THR A 17 -8.44 -1.75 -3.19
CA THR A 17 -7.85 -1.31 -4.47
C THR A 17 -8.70 -1.75 -5.66
N CYS A 18 -9.16 -3.01 -5.67
CA CYS A 18 -9.89 -3.60 -6.79
C CYS A 18 -11.41 -3.34 -6.76
N SER A 19 -11.96 -2.78 -5.67
CA SER A 19 -13.39 -2.45 -5.64
C SER A 19 -13.70 -1.31 -6.62
N LEU A 20 -14.65 -1.58 -7.53
CA LEU A 20 -15.04 -0.69 -8.64
C LEU A 20 -15.36 0.72 -8.14
N ASN A 21 -16.08 0.81 -7.03
CA ASN A 21 -16.54 2.07 -6.46
C ASN A 21 -16.12 2.18 -5.00
N PHE A 22 -15.06 2.96 -4.79
CA PHE A 22 -14.52 3.24 -3.46
C PHE A 22 -15.55 3.91 -2.54
N ASN A 23 -16.37 4.82 -3.04
CA ASN A 23 -17.40 5.48 -2.23
C ASN A 23 -18.47 4.48 -1.76
N LEU A 24 -18.87 3.54 -2.63
CA LEU A 24 -19.80 2.49 -2.24
C LEU A 24 -19.21 1.54 -1.18
N LEU A 25 -17.92 1.22 -1.31
CA LEU A 25 -17.21 0.39 -0.34
C LEU A 25 -17.11 1.08 1.02
N ILE A 26 -16.64 2.33 1.07
CA ILE A 26 -16.43 3.04 2.34
C ILE A 26 -17.75 3.40 3.02
N ARG A 27 -18.74 3.89 2.26
CA ARG A 27 -19.96 4.45 2.85
C ARG A 27 -21.03 3.38 3.09
N TYR A 28 -21.12 2.40 2.21
CA TYR A 28 -22.20 1.41 2.23
C TYR A 28 -21.70 -0.02 2.42
N HIS A 29 -20.38 -0.24 2.55
CA HIS A 29 -19.77 -1.56 2.69
C HIS A 29 -20.10 -2.51 1.51
N ILE A 30 -20.41 -1.95 0.34
CA ILE A 30 -20.72 -2.71 -0.86
C ILE A 30 -19.43 -2.98 -1.62
N ILE A 31 -19.04 -4.24 -1.65
CA ILE A 31 -17.93 -4.73 -2.47
C ILE A 31 -18.46 -5.02 -3.86
N ASN A 32 -17.92 -4.34 -4.87
CA ASN A 32 -18.32 -4.52 -6.27
C ASN A 32 -17.09 -4.79 -7.13
N PHE A 33 -16.93 -6.03 -7.56
CA PHE A 33 -15.87 -6.44 -8.47
C PHE A 33 -16.45 -6.72 -9.85
N ARG A 34 -15.82 -6.16 -10.89
CA ARG A 34 -16.15 -6.47 -12.27
C ARG A 34 -14.88 -6.80 -13.01
N PHE A 35 -14.74 -8.05 -13.42
CA PHE A 35 -13.56 -8.50 -14.14
C PHE A 35 -13.64 -8.11 -15.61
N ASN A 36 -12.55 -7.53 -16.13
CA ASN A 36 -12.34 -7.18 -17.52
C ASN A 36 -11.13 -7.98 -18.05
N PRO A 37 -11.33 -9.00 -18.89
CA PRO A 37 -10.23 -9.77 -19.46
C PRO A 37 -9.37 -8.96 -20.46
N SER A 38 -9.87 -7.82 -20.94
CA SER A 38 -9.20 -6.94 -21.90
C SER A 38 -9.03 -5.53 -21.31
N PRO A 39 -8.12 -5.32 -20.34
CA PRO A 39 -7.87 -4.02 -19.75
C PRO A 39 -7.29 -3.02 -20.76
N ASP A 40 -7.59 -1.75 -20.57
CA ASP A 40 -6.91 -0.67 -21.26
C ASP A 40 -5.58 -0.36 -20.57
N TRP A 41 -4.48 -0.71 -21.22
CA TRP A 41 -3.13 -0.50 -20.69
C TRP A 41 -2.69 0.96 -20.71
N SER A 42 -3.34 1.82 -21.51
CA SER A 42 -3.01 3.24 -21.56
C SER A 42 -3.30 3.96 -20.22
N GLU A 43 -4.23 3.42 -19.42
CA GLU A 43 -4.55 3.93 -18.08
C GLU A 43 -3.34 3.94 -17.14
N LEU A 44 -2.38 3.01 -17.28
CA LEU A 44 -1.17 2.98 -16.43
C LEU A 44 -0.31 4.23 -16.57
N LEU A 45 -0.23 4.78 -17.78
CA LEU A 45 0.59 5.94 -18.11
C LEU A 45 -0.18 7.26 -17.99
N ARG A 46 -1.48 7.18 -17.68
CA ARG A 46 -2.37 8.32 -17.59
C ARG A 46 -2.06 9.15 -16.34
N LEU A 47 -1.95 10.46 -16.49
CA LEU A 47 -1.57 11.40 -15.41
C LEU A 47 -2.74 12.30 -15.03
N ASP A 48 -3.77 11.71 -14.42
CA ASP A 48 -4.95 12.45 -13.96
C ASP A 48 -4.84 12.80 -12.47
N LEU A 49 -4.43 14.04 -12.19
CA LEU A 49 -4.26 14.53 -10.83
C LEU A 49 -5.45 15.40 -10.42
N TYR A 50 -6.33 14.86 -9.58
CA TYR A 50 -7.55 15.53 -9.11
C TYR A 50 -7.38 16.07 -7.69
N TRP A 51 -6.46 17.03 -7.52
CA TRP A 51 -6.13 17.61 -6.21
C TRP A 51 -7.29 18.34 -5.51
N SER A 52 -8.32 18.74 -6.26
CA SER A 52 -9.53 19.38 -5.70
C SER A 52 -10.58 18.36 -5.24
N GLU A 53 -10.45 17.08 -5.60
CA GLU A 53 -11.42 16.05 -5.25
C GLU A 53 -11.05 15.34 -3.95
N VAL A 54 -11.85 15.55 -2.91
CA VAL A 54 -11.65 14.93 -1.58
C VAL A 54 -11.59 13.40 -1.69
N GLY A 55 -12.42 12.78 -2.54
CA GLY A 55 -12.42 11.33 -2.74
C GLY A 55 -11.12 10.81 -3.36
N TRP A 56 -10.49 11.59 -4.25
CA TRP A 56 -9.19 11.26 -4.81
C TRP A 56 -8.10 11.35 -3.73
N ILE A 57 -8.09 12.43 -2.94
CA ILE A 57 -7.13 12.61 -1.83
C ILE A 57 -7.21 11.47 -0.82
N ILE A 58 -8.43 11.16 -0.34
CA ILE A 58 -8.65 10.08 0.65
C ILE A 58 -8.12 8.74 0.13
N ARG A 59 -8.31 8.46 -1.15
CA ARG A 59 -7.77 7.24 -1.77
C ARG A 59 -6.24 7.21 -1.74
N LYS A 60 -5.56 8.30 -2.13
CA LYS A 60 -4.08 8.35 -2.12
C LYS A 60 -3.51 8.22 -0.71
N ILE A 61 -4.13 8.88 0.26
CA ILE A 61 -3.76 8.75 1.68
C ILE A 61 -3.98 7.32 2.17
N GLY A 62 -5.12 6.71 1.82
CA GLY A 62 -5.42 5.32 2.18
C GLY A 62 -4.41 4.32 1.61
N HIS A 63 -4.03 4.50 0.35
CA HIS A 63 -2.96 3.75 -0.31
C HIS A 63 -1.62 3.89 0.43
N PHE A 64 -1.18 5.12 0.65
CA PHE A 64 0.05 5.43 1.36
C PHE A 64 0.11 4.77 2.74
N ILE A 65 -0.92 4.99 3.57
CA ILE A 65 -1.01 4.42 4.93
C ILE A 65 -1.13 2.90 4.88
N GLY A 66 -1.91 2.39 3.93
CA GLY A 66 -2.15 0.96 3.73
C GLY A 66 -0.86 0.19 3.47
N PHE A 67 -0.06 0.68 2.52
CA PHE A 67 1.23 0.09 2.17
C PHE A 67 2.32 0.33 3.23
N PHE A 68 2.28 1.46 3.95
CA PHE A 68 3.09 1.67 5.15
C PHE A 68 2.85 0.58 6.20
N ILE A 69 1.58 0.31 6.55
CA ILE A 69 1.23 -0.74 7.53
C ILE A 69 1.64 -2.11 7.01
N LEU A 70 1.40 -2.41 5.73
CA LEU A 70 1.80 -3.68 5.13
C LEU A 70 3.31 -3.90 5.26
N ALA A 71 4.11 -2.88 4.94
CA ALA A 71 5.56 -2.93 5.02
C ALA A 71 6.06 -3.15 6.46
N LEU A 72 5.45 -2.51 7.46
CA LEU A 72 5.78 -2.74 8.87
C LEU A 72 5.48 -4.19 9.29
N LEU A 73 4.29 -4.70 8.95
CA LEU A 73 3.88 -6.06 9.30
C LEU A 73 4.77 -7.11 8.61
N ALA A 74 4.99 -6.95 7.31
CA ALA A 74 5.77 -7.87 6.49
C ALA A 74 7.25 -7.89 6.90
N SER A 75 7.84 -6.73 7.15
CA SER A 75 9.24 -6.61 7.59
C SER A 75 9.48 -7.04 9.03
N ASN A 76 8.42 -7.41 9.77
CA ASN A 76 8.51 -7.66 11.21
C ASN A 76 9.12 -6.46 11.94
N PHE A 77 8.59 -5.27 11.63
CA PHE A 77 9.09 -3.98 12.09
C PHE A 77 10.59 -3.81 11.77
N GLY A 78 11.00 -4.18 10.54
CA GLY A 78 12.34 -3.99 9.97
C GLY A 78 13.37 -5.10 10.20
N LYS A 79 13.02 -6.20 10.89
CA LYS A 79 13.93 -7.36 11.01
C LYS A 79 14.17 -8.09 9.68
N ILE A 80 13.24 -7.99 8.74
CA ILE A 80 13.29 -8.67 7.44
C ILE A 80 13.33 -7.59 6.34
N ARG A 81 14.54 -7.19 5.93
CA ARG A 81 14.72 -6.12 4.93
C ARG A 81 14.17 -6.48 3.54
N SER A 82 14.25 -7.76 3.15
CA SER A 82 13.70 -8.22 1.86
C SER A 82 12.18 -8.03 1.76
N ALA A 83 11.47 -7.92 2.88
CA ALA A 83 10.02 -7.73 2.88
C ALA A 83 9.60 -6.39 2.26
N PHE A 84 10.40 -5.33 2.39
CA PHE A 84 10.10 -4.03 1.77
C PHE A 84 10.11 -4.13 0.23
N LEU A 85 11.05 -4.90 -0.34
CA LEU A 85 11.07 -5.19 -1.77
C LEU A 85 9.83 -5.97 -2.20
N TRP A 86 9.43 -7.00 -1.43
CA TRP A 86 8.20 -7.74 -1.72
C TRP A 86 6.94 -6.88 -1.62
N CYS A 87 6.88 -5.93 -0.70
CA CYS A 87 5.78 -4.96 -0.64
C CYS A 87 5.76 -4.04 -1.86
N LEU A 88 6.92 -3.64 -2.39
CA LEU A 88 6.99 -2.81 -3.59
C LEU A 88 6.53 -3.59 -4.84
N VAL A 89 6.94 -4.85 -4.96
CA VAL A 89 6.45 -5.77 -6.00
C VAL A 89 4.93 -5.94 -5.87
N TYR A 90 4.43 -6.10 -4.64
CA TYR A 90 2.99 -6.22 -4.39
C TYR A 90 2.23 -4.94 -4.76
N ALA A 91 2.76 -3.75 -4.47
CA ALA A 91 2.16 -2.48 -4.87
C ALA A 91 2.03 -2.36 -6.40
N ALA A 92 3.11 -2.65 -7.12
CA ALA A 92 3.08 -2.68 -8.58
C ALA A 92 2.07 -3.72 -9.12
N PHE A 93 2.03 -4.90 -8.51
CA PHE A 93 1.06 -5.94 -8.86
C PHE A 93 -0.38 -5.48 -8.65
N THR A 94 -0.70 -4.83 -7.53
CA THR A 94 -2.06 -4.34 -7.26
C THR A 94 -2.50 -3.25 -8.23
N GLU A 95 -1.59 -2.39 -8.69
CA GLU A 95 -1.88 -1.37 -9.70
C GLU A 95 -2.16 -1.99 -11.09
N VAL A 96 -1.39 -3.01 -11.48
CA VAL A 96 -1.67 -3.76 -12.72
C VAL A 96 -3.00 -4.50 -12.60
N LEU A 97 -3.27 -5.14 -11.46
CA LEU A 97 -4.49 -5.90 -11.24
C LEU A 97 -5.74 -5.02 -11.29
N GLN A 98 -5.66 -3.79 -10.78
CA GLN A 98 -6.76 -2.82 -10.82
C GLN A 98 -7.34 -2.60 -12.22
N LEU A 99 -6.51 -2.64 -13.28
CA LEU A 99 -6.98 -2.50 -14.67
C LEU A 99 -8.00 -3.57 -15.06
N PHE A 100 -7.80 -4.80 -14.56
CA PHE A 100 -8.73 -5.91 -14.77
C PHE A 100 -10.02 -5.74 -13.97
N PHE A 101 -10.11 -4.77 -13.06
CA PHE A 101 -11.30 -4.50 -12.25
C PHE A 101 -12.03 -3.20 -12.64
N PHE A 102 -11.78 -2.67 -13.85
CA PHE A 102 -12.27 -1.36 -14.32
C PHE A 102 -11.87 -0.21 -13.39
N ARG A 103 -10.74 -0.36 -12.69
CA ARG A 103 -10.11 0.69 -11.91
C ARG A 103 -8.93 1.19 -12.73
N GLY A 104 -8.75 2.50 -12.77
CA GLY A 104 -7.54 3.05 -13.36
C GLY A 104 -6.37 2.72 -12.42
N GLY A 105 -5.58 1.71 -12.74
CA GLY A 105 -4.26 1.56 -12.14
C GLY A 105 -3.34 2.61 -12.75
N ARG A 106 -2.50 3.27 -11.94
CA ARG A 106 -1.55 4.28 -12.44
C ARG A 106 -0.15 4.01 -11.94
N ILE A 107 0.85 4.27 -12.79
CA ILE A 107 2.25 4.11 -12.40
C ILE A 107 2.64 5.05 -11.25
N TYR A 108 2.03 6.23 -11.18
CA TYR A 108 2.27 7.17 -10.09
C TYR A 108 1.64 6.71 -8.76
N ASP A 109 0.67 5.78 -8.79
CA ASP A 109 0.14 5.17 -7.58
C ASP A 109 1.12 4.16 -6.97
N VAL A 110 1.88 3.45 -7.81
CA VAL A 110 3.03 2.64 -7.35
C VAL A 110 4.06 3.51 -6.62
N VAL A 111 4.28 4.75 -7.10
CA VAL A 111 5.18 5.71 -6.43
C VAL A 111 4.61 6.12 -5.08
N ASN A 112 3.32 6.50 -5.01
CA ASN A 112 2.65 6.85 -3.75
C ASN A 112 2.69 5.71 -2.71
N ASP A 113 2.42 4.48 -3.16
CA ASP A 113 2.50 3.27 -2.33
C ASP A 113 3.95 3.03 -1.87
N GLY A 114 4.90 3.18 -2.79
CA GLY A 114 6.34 3.11 -2.54
C GLY A 114 6.82 4.11 -1.49
N LEU A 115 6.29 5.34 -1.47
CA LEU A 115 6.61 6.33 -0.45
C LEU A 115 6.14 5.89 0.94
N GLY A 116 4.97 5.24 1.04
CA GLY A 116 4.50 4.63 2.29
C GLY A 116 5.43 3.53 2.77
N ILE A 117 5.86 2.65 1.87
CA ILE A 117 6.81 1.57 2.17
C ILE A 117 8.17 2.13 2.60
N LEU A 118 8.67 3.15 1.90
CA LEU A 118 9.92 3.83 2.24
C LEU A 118 9.85 4.47 3.62
N LEU A 119 8.74 5.15 3.94
CA LEU A 119 8.56 5.72 5.27
C LEU A 119 8.60 4.64 6.36
N ALA A 120 7.94 3.49 6.12
CA ALA A 120 7.99 2.36 7.06
C ALA A 120 9.43 1.85 7.26
N TYR A 121 10.20 1.72 6.18
CA TYR A 121 11.61 1.33 6.23
C TYR A 121 12.43 2.30 7.07
N LEU A 122 12.33 3.61 6.79
CA LEU A 122 13.06 4.65 7.52
C LEU A 122 12.68 4.67 9.01
N CYS A 123 11.38 4.55 9.34
CA CYS A 123 10.94 4.44 10.72
C CYS A 123 11.57 3.25 11.44
N CYS A 124 11.64 2.09 10.80
CA CYS A 124 12.28 0.91 11.39
C CYS A 124 13.78 1.12 11.62
N GLU A 125 14.51 1.64 10.63
CA GLU A 125 15.95 1.88 10.74
C GLU A 125 16.27 2.90 11.86
N LEU A 126 15.48 3.97 11.97
CA LEU A 126 15.61 4.95 13.05
C LEU A 126 15.35 4.33 14.44
N LEU A 127 14.31 3.51 14.56
CA LEU A 127 13.97 2.85 15.83
C LEU A 127 15.02 1.81 16.26
N PHE A 128 15.56 1.02 15.32
CA PHE A 128 16.63 0.08 15.65
C PHE A 128 17.93 0.79 16.03
N SER A 129 18.31 1.83 15.27
CA SER A 129 19.49 2.64 15.57
C SER A 129 19.39 3.31 16.95
N ALA A 130 18.19 3.76 17.33
CA ALA A 130 17.94 4.33 18.66
C ALA A 130 18.04 3.26 19.77
N LYS A 131 17.51 2.06 19.53
CA LYS A 131 17.55 0.96 20.50
C LYS A 131 18.97 0.45 20.74
N GLU A 132 19.79 0.36 19.69
CA GLU A 132 21.19 -0.03 19.79
C GLU A 132 21.99 1.00 20.61
N LYS A 133 21.85 2.30 20.31
CA LYS A 133 22.47 3.38 21.09
C LYS A 133 22.05 3.37 22.57
N ALA A 134 20.78 3.13 22.87
CA ALA A 134 20.27 3.03 24.24
C ALA A 134 20.80 1.80 25.00
N SER A 135 21.15 0.72 24.31
CA SER A 135 21.74 -0.47 24.94
C SER A 135 23.23 -0.32 25.26
N ILE A 136 23.92 0.61 24.60
CA ILE A 136 25.36 0.86 24.77
C ILE A 136 25.63 1.87 25.90
N GLN A 137 24.67 2.73 26.26
CA GLN A 137 24.83 3.61 27.42
C GLN A 137 24.64 2.82 28.73
N PRO A 138 25.66 2.72 29.60
CA PRO A 138 25.49 2.10 30.90
C PRO A 138 24.47 2.91 31.71
N LYS A 139 23.52 2.22 32.33
CA LYS A 139 22.63 2.83 33.34
C LYS A 139 23.52 3.41 34.44
N GLN A 140 23.57 4.73 34.55
CA GLN A 140 24.15 5.43 35.69
C GLN A 140 23.29 5.22 36.94
#